data_AF-A0A7S2UH41-F1
#
_entry.id   AF-A0A7S2UH41-F1
#
_cell.length_a   1.000
_cell.length_b   1.000
_cell.length_c   1.000
_cell.angle_alpha   90.00
_cell.angle_beta   90.00
_cell.angle_gamma   90.00
#
_symmetry.space_group_name_H-M   'P 1'
#
loop_
_entity.id
_entity.type
_entity.pdbx_description
1 polymer ?
#
loop_
_entity_poly.entity_id
_entity_poly.type
_entity_poly.pdbx_seq_one_letter_code
_entity_poly.pdbx_strand_id
1 'polypeptide(L)'
;DFFGSGFAPPGMEEDDPNQASYRDPESLAERIRRHPDVTNFVPVESAAVPLLTFDWEGVNIDLLFARLSTQTVPTTLDIDNDAVLDGVDNATEKSLNGPRVTNL
;
A
#
# COMPACT_ATOMS: atom_id res chain seq x y z
N ASP A 1 5.14 2.91 6.42
CA ASP A 1 3.73 2.89 5.93
C ASP A 1 3.69 2.18 4.55
N PHE A 2 2.59 2.24 3.79
CA PHE A 2 2.53 1.61 2.45
C PHE A 2 3.27 2.42 1.37
N PHE A 3 2.96 3.72 1.22
CA PHE A 3 3.48 4.59 0.14
C PHE A 3 4.67 5.50 0.52
N GLY A 4 5.03 5.60 1.80
CA GLY A 4 6.04 6.54 2.30
C GLY A 4 5.57 7.98 2.45
N SER A 5 4.26 8.22 2.46
CA SER A 5 3.67 9.57 2.48
C SER A 5 3.86 10.28 3.83
N GLY A 6 4.09 11.60 3.81
CA GLY A 6 4.18 12.40 5.03
C GLY A 6 5.52 12.26 5.78
N PHE A 7 6.53 11.70 5.11
CA PHE A 7 7.89 11.65 5.64
C PHE A 7 8.55 13.02 5.60
N ALA A 8 9.04 13.49 6.75
CA ALA A 8 9.88 14.67 6.86
C ALA A 8 11.30 14.25 7.25
N PRO A 9 12.30 14.36 6.35
CA PRO A 9 13.67 14.04 6.70
C PRO A 9 14.23 15.00 7.76
N PRO A 10 15.22 14.57 8.56
CA PRO A 10 15.87 15.45 9.52
C PRO A 10 16.46 16.69 8.84
N GLY A 11 16.14 17.88 9.36
CA GLY A 11 16.62 19.15 8.83
C GLY A 11 15.82 19.70 7.64
N MET A 12 14.67 19.13 7.32
CA MET A 12 13.72 19.71 6.37
C MET A 12 13.23 21.08 6.85
N GLU A 13 13.24 22.07 5.96
CA GLU A 13 12.62 23.38 6.18
C GLU A 13 11.09 23.25 6.10
N GLU A 14 10.36 23.93 6.99
CA GLU A 14 8.88 23.84 7.06
C GLU A 14 8.20 24.25 5.74
N ASP A 15 8.85 25.10 4.94
CA ASP A 15 8.36 25.63 3.66
C ASP A 15 9.05 24.99 2.42
N ASP A 16 9.72 23.84 2.54
CA ASP A 16 10.36 23.17 1.39
C ASP A 16 9.29 22.82 0.32
N PRO A 17 9.36 23.39 -0.89
CA PRO A 17 8.37 23.14 -1.94
C PRO A 17 8.33 21.67 -2.41
N ASN A 18 9.38 20.89 -2.11
CA ASN A 18 9.48 19.49 -2.45
C ASN A 18 9.01 18.56 -1.31
N GLN A 19 8.39 19.08 -0.25
CA GLN A 19 7.98 18.27 0.90
C GLN A 19 7.19 17.02 0.53
N ALA A 20 6.23 17.14 -0.40
CA ALA A 20 5.42 16.02 -0.87
C ALA A 20 6.18 14.95 -1.69
N SER A 21 7.40 15.26 -2.13
CA SER A 21 8.25 14.35 -2.90
C SER A 21 9.09 13.42 -2.01
N TYR A 22 9.33 13.81 -0.76
CA TYR A 22 10.07 12.96 0.16
C TYR A 22 9.22 11.76 0.58
N ARG A 23 9.80 10.57 0.42
CA ARG A 23 9.20 9.30 0.81
C ARG A 23 9.99 8.68 1.95
N ASP A 24 9.28 8.08 2.90
CA ASP A 24 9.90 7.29 3.97
C ASP A 24 10.73 6.15 3.34
N PRO A 25 12.06 6.13 3.53
CA PRO A 25 12.91 5.09 2.96
C PRO A 25 12.59 3.69 3.51
N GLU A 26 11.93 3.60 4.68
CA GLU A 26 11.51 2.34 5.29
C GLU A 26 10.08 1.93 4.92
N SER A 27 9.38 2.72 4.10
CA SER A 27 8.08 2.37 3.56
C SER A 27 8.13 1.10 2.70
N LEU A 28 7.00 0.40 2.59
CA LEU A 28 6.93 -0.79 1.75
C LEU A 28 7.24 -0.45 0.28
N ALA A 29 6.70 0.67 -0.22
CA ALA A 29 6.98 1.17 -1.57
C ALA A 29 8.48 1.33 -1.84
N GLU A 30 9.21 2.01 -0.95
CA GLU A 30 10.65 2.22 -1.14
C GLU A 30 11.46 0.93 -0.98
N ARG A 31 11.06 0.05 -0.07
CA ARG A 31 11.69 -1.27 0.09
C ARG A 31 11.52 -2.16 -1.15
N ILE A 32 10.34 -2.15 -1.77
CA ILE A 32 10.08 -2.86 -3.04
C ILE A 32 10.88 -2.23 -4.16
N ARG A 33 10.83 -0.89 -4.32
CA ARG A 33 11.53 -0.16 -5.38
C ARG A 33 13.03 -0.43 -5.41
N ARG A 34 13.65 -0.60 -4.25
CA ARG A 34 15.11 -0.83 -4.11
C ARG A 34 15.52 -2.28 -4.31
N HIS A 35 14.57 -3.21 -4.42
CA HIS A 35 14.90 -4.60 -4.63
C HIS A 35 15.51 -4.79 -6.03
N PRO A 36 16.64 -5.53 -6.18
CA PRO A 36 17.36 -5.64 -7.45
C PRO A 36 16.54 -6.26 -8.59
N ASP A 37 15.57 -7.12 -8.25
CA ASP A 37 14.72 -7.81 -9.24
C ASP A 37 13.46 -7.04 -9.62
N VAL A 38 13.25 -5.86 -9.04
CA VAL A 38 12.11 -4.99 -9.33
C VAL A 38 12.44 -4.02 -10.46
N THR A 39 11.56 -3.98 -11.46
CA THR A 39 11.61 -3.04 -12.58
C THR A 39 10.24 -2.40 -12.80
N ASN A 40 10.16 -1.34 -13.61
CA ASN A 40 8.91 -0.69 -13.98
C ASN A 40 8.00 -0.29 -12.79
N PHE A 41 8.61 0.04 -11.65
CA PHE A 41 7.89 0.38 -10.43
C PHE A 41 7.16 1.72 -10.54
N VAL A 42 5.85 1.70 -10.32
CA VAL A 42 4.97 2.87 -10.32
C VAL A 42 4.00 2.80 -9.13
N PRO A 43 4.06 3.76 -8.18
CA PRO A 43 3.04 3.92 -7.17
C PRO A 43 1.82 4.63 -7.76
N VAL A 44 0.62 4.06 -7.59
CA VAL A 44 -0.65 4.61 -8.11
C VAL A 44 -1.54 5.02 -6.93
N GLU A 45 -1.24 6.19 -6.35
CA GLU A 45 -1.92 6.72 -5.14
C GLU A 45 -3.29 7.35 -5.44
N SER A 46 -3.50 7.88 -6.65
CA SER A 46 -4.71 8.64 -7.02
C SER A 46 -5.87 7.79 -7.55
N ALA A 47 -5.68 6.47 -7.65
CA ALA A 47 -6.72 5.56 -8.12
C ALA A 47 -7.85 5.38 -7.08
N ALA A 48 -9.00 4.90 -7.54
CA ALA A 48 -10.12 4.55 -6.65
C ALA A 48 -9.76 3.46 -5.63
N VAL A 49 -8.76 2.63 -5.96
CA VAL A 49 -8.10 1.66 -5.08
C VAL A 49 -6.59 1.85 -5.25
N PRO A 50 -5.92 2.48 -4.28
CA PRO A 50 -4.48 2.73 -4.38
C PRO A 50 -3.66 1.42 -4.41
N LEU A 51 -2.64 1.37 -5.27
CA LEU A 51 -1.79 0.18 -5.45
C LEU A 51 -0.36 0.53 -5.84
N LEU A 52 0.53 -0.45 -5.75
CA LEU A 52 1.86 -0.43 -6.36
C LEU A 52 1.85 -1.38 -7.56
N THR A 53 2.22 -0.90 -8.74
CA THR A 53 2.43 -1.77 -9.92
C THR A 53 3.92 -1.83 -10.25
N PHE A 54 4.43 -3.02 -10.52
CA PHE A 54 5.84 -3.25 -10.82
C PHE A 54 6.05 -4.61 -11.47
N ASP A 55 7.19 -4.80 -12.10
CA ASP A 55 7.61 -6.09 -12.61
C ASP A 55 8.64 -6.72 -11.67
N TRP A 56 8.39 -7.95 -11.22
CA TRP A 56 9.34 -8.76 -10.44
C TRP A 56 9.79 -9.94 -11.30
N GLU A 57 11.08 -10.01 -11.63
CA GLU A 57 11.64 -11.06 -12.50
C GLU A 57 10.87 -11.22 -13.83
N GLY A 58 10.38 -10.11 -14.39
CA GLY A 58 9.62 -10.08 -15.65
C GLY A 58 8.13 -10.41 -15.53
N VAL A 59 7.61 -10.63 -14.31
CA VAL A 59 6.18 -10.81 -14.04
C VAL A 59 5.60 -9.49 -13.53
N ASN A 60 4.56 -8.99 -14.21
CA ASN A 60 3.84 -7.80 -13.78
C ASN A 60 2.95 -8.11 -12.57
N ILE A 61 3.08 -7.30 -11.52
CA ILE A 61 2.41 -7.43 -10.23
C ILE A 61 1.71 -6.13 -9.88
N ASP A 62 0.42 -6.23 -9.57
CA ASP A 62 -0.36 -5.19 -8.90
C ASP A 62 -0.54 -5.56 -7.43
N LEU A 63 0.11 -4.79 -6.54
CA LEU A 63 0.02 -4.97 -5.09
C LEU A 63 -0.94 -3.94 -4.49
N LEU A 64 -2.08 -4.43 -4.02
CA LEU A 64 -3.09 -3.66 -3.31
C LEU A 64 -2.76 -3.57 -1.81
N PHE A 65 -3.41 -2.64 -1.11
CA PHE A 65 -3.27 -2.46 0.34
C PHE A 65 -4.63 -2.29 1.03
N ALA A 66 -4.76 -2.93 2.20
CA ALA A 66 -5.94 -2.90 3.04
C ALA A 66 -5.50 -2.72 4.51
N ARG A 67 -6.01 -1.70 5.20
CA ARG A 67 -5.72 -1.47 6.63
C ARG A 67 -6.92 -1.83 7.47
N LEU A 68 -6.81 -2.95 8.18
CA LEU A 68 -7.88 -3.45 9.06
C LEU A 68 -7.95 -2.67 10.38
N SER A 69 -9.14 -2.61 10.96
CA SER A 69 -9.41 -2.02 12.29
C SER A 69 -8.96 -2.93 13.45
N THR A 70 -7.83 -3.61 13.28
CA THR A 70 -7.29 -4.60 14.22
C THR A 70 -5.81 -4.32 14.48
N GLN A 71 -5.35 -4.52 15.72
CA GLN A 71 -3.94 -4.27 16.06
C GLN A 71 -2.97 -5.29 15.45
N THR A 72 -3.46 -6.47 15.10
CA THR A 72 -2.68 -7.58 14.55
C THR A 72 -3.49 -8.29 13.48
N VAL A 73 -2.82 -8.84 12.46
CA VAL A 73 -3.45 -9.72 11.46
C VAL A 73 -3.25 -11.18 11.91
N PRO A 74 -4.27 -11.85 12.48
CA PRO A 74 -4.13 -13.23 12.91
C PRO A 74 -4.02 -14.16 11.68
N THR A 75 -3.30 -15.27 11.82
CA THR A 75 -3.18 -16.29 10.76
C THR A 75 -4.50 -16.98 10.43
N THR A 76 -5.48 -16.89 11.34
CA THR A 76 -6.84 -17.41 11.18
C THR A 76 -7.83 -16.36 10.67
N LEU A 77 -7.35 -15.19 10.23
CA LEU A 77 -8.22 -14.16 9.67
C LEU A 77 -8.93 -14.72 8.43
N ASP A 78 -10.26 -14.68 8.48
CA ASP A 78 -11.11 -15.00 7.35
C ASP A 78 -11.56 -13.69 6.69
N ILE A 79 -11.06 -13.43 5.48
CA ILE A 79 -11.42 -12.23 4.73
C ILE A 79 -12.84 -12.30 4.17
N ASP A 80 -13.44 -13.48 4.08
CA ASP A 80 -14.79 -13.64 3.55
C ASP A 80 -15.84 -13.29 4.62
N ASN A 81 -15.47 -13.35 5.90
CA ASN A 81 -16.29 -12.86 7.01
C ASN A 81 -16.47 -11.33 6.98
N ASP A 82 -17.72 -10.87 6.90
CA ASP A 82 -18.07 -9.44 6.84
C ASP A 82 -17.52 -8.59 7.99
N ALA A 83 -17.22 -9.19 9.15
CA ALA A 83 -16.62 -8.48 10.29
C ALA A 83 -15.27 -7.81 9.94
N VAL A 84 -14.58 -8.27 8.87
CA VAL A 84 -13.34 -7.64 8.39
C VAL A 84 -13.56 -6.22 7.83
N LEU A 85 -14.80 -5.89 7.45
CA LEU A 85 -15.17 -4.57 6.94
C LEU A 85 -15.50 -3.56 8.03
N ASP A 86 -15.58 -3.99 9.30
CA ASP A 86 -16.00 -3.10 10.38
C ASP A 86 -14.98 -1.98 10.62
N GLY A 87 -15.42 -0.74 10.41
CA GLY A 87 -14.65 0.47 10.71
C GLY A 87 -13.47 0.75 9.78
N VAL A 88 -13.33 0.02 8.67
CA VAL A 88 -12.27 0.28 7.69
C VAL A 88 -12.65 1.45 6.77
N ASP A 89 -11.67 2.06 6.13
CA ASP A 89 -11.92 3.14 5.15
C ASP A 89 -12.37 2.59 3.79
N ASN A 90 -12.97 3.45 2.97
CA ASN A 90 -13.53 3.05 1.68
C ASN A 90 -12.48 2.48 0.69
N ALA A 91 -11.23 2.92 0.81
CA ALA A 91 -10.14 2.36 0.01
C ALA A 91 -9.88 0.90 0.42
N THR A 92 -9.81 0.64 1.73
CA THR A 92 -9.67 -0.71 2.29
C THR A 92 -10.84 -1.62 1.91
N GLU A 93 -12.09 -1.14 2.01
CA GLU A 93 -13.28 -1.91 1.58
C GLU A 93 -13.13 -2.39 0.13
N LYS A 94 -12.74 -1.49 -0.78
CA LYS A 94 -12.56 -1.80 -2.20
C LYS A 94 -11.37 -2.74 -2.44
N SER A 95 -10.27 -2.56 -1.72
CA SER A 95 -9.11 -3.46 -1.80
C SER A 95 -9.46 -4.89 -1.38
N LEU A 96 -10.33 -5.06 -0.39
CA LEU A 96 -10.78 -6.37 0.09
C LEU A 96 -11.79 -7.03 -0.86
N ASN A 97 -12.61 -6.26 -1.58
CA ASN A 97 -13.64 -6.82 -2.46
C ASN A 97 -13.08 -7.75 -3.56
N GLY A 98 -11.92 -7.43 -4.15
CA GLY A 98 -11.32 -8.26 -5.21
C GLY A 98 -11.08 -9.71 -4.77
N PRO A 99 -10.28 -9.94 -3.71
CA PRO A 99 -10.09 -11.26 -3.13
C PRO A 99 -11.39 -11.95 -2.69
N ARG A 100 -12.28 -11.22 -2.00
CA ARG A 100 -13.54 -11.78 -1.46
C ARG A 100 -14.49 -12.28 -2.55
N VAL A 101 -14.59 -11.55 -3.66
CA VAL A 101 -15.42 -11.96 -4.80
C VAL A 101 -14.85 -13.16 -5.53
N THR A 102 -13.52 -13.32 -5.54
CA THR A 102 -12.85 -14.42 -6.24
C THR A 102 -12.96 -15.75 -5.49
N ASN A 103 -13.20 -15.72 -4.18
CA ASN A 103 -13.36 -16.92 -3.33
C ASN A 103 -14.79 -17.49 -3.31
N LEU A 104 -15.75 -16.83 -3.96
CA LEU A 104 -17.14 -17.28 -4.12
C LEU A 104 -17.32 -18.17 -5.36
#